data_AF-A0A9C8G676-F1
#
_entry.id   AF-A0A9C8G676-F1
#
_cell.length_a   1.000
_cell.length_b   1.000
_cell.length_c   1.000
_cell.angle_alpha   90.00
_cell.angle_beta   90.00
_cell.angle_gamma   90.00
#
_symmetry.space_group_name_H-M   'P 1'
#
loop_
_entity.id
_entity.type
_entity.pdbx_description
1 polymer ?
#
loop_
_entity_poly.entity_id
_entity_poly.type
_entity_poly.pdbx_seq_one_letter_code
_entity_poly.pdbx_strand_id
1 'polypeptide(L)' 'MTAAAYRSPLRWAWVALLVLLLLSAGLRFYRLDAQSFWNDEGNTARLVERPIPLIIAGAAGDIHPP' A
#
# COMPACT_ATOMS: atom_id res chain seq x y z
N MET A 1 -22.39 -39.87 19.76
CA MET A 1 -22.46 -38.44 19.44
C MET A 1 -21.26 -37.72 20.03
N THR A 2 -20.27 -37.37 19.22
CA THR A 2 -19.48 -36.13 19.39
C THR A 2 -18.85 -35.84 18.03
N ALA A 3 -19.54 -35.01 17.24
CA ALA A 3 -18.96 -34.32 16.10
C ALA A 3 -17.92 -33.34 16.65
N ALA A 4 -16.73 -33.84 16.99
CA ALA A 4 -15.58 -32.99 17.27
C ALA A 4 -15.30 -32.23 15.97
N ALA A 5 -15.80 -30.99 15.97
CA ALA A 5 -15.73 -30.01 14.92
C ALA A 5 -14.59 -30.26 13.93
N TYR A 6 -14.95 -30.74 12.74
CA TYR A 6 -14.10 -30.57 11.56
C TYR A 6 -14.04 -29.06 11.32
N ARG A 7 -13.16 -28.37 12.06
CA ARG A 7 -12.88 -26.95 11.87
C ARG A 7 -12.38 -26.87 10.44
N SER A 8 -13.22 -26.36 9.54
CA SER A 8 -12.86 -26.27 8.12
C SER A 8 -11.54 -25.51 8.02
N PRO A 9 -10.44 -26.13 7.54
CA PRO A 9 -9.12 -25.49 7.50
C PRO A 9 -9.16 -24.17 6.71
N LEU A 10 -10.11 -24.06 5.77
CA LEU A 10 -10.39 -22.85 5.01
C LEU A 10 -10.74 -21.62 5.86
N ARG A 11 -11.52 -21.77 6.95
CA ARG A 11 -11.87 -20.64 7.83
C ARG A 11 -10.66 -20.06 8.54
N TRP A 12 -9.76 -20.92 9.02
CA TRP A 12 -8.53 -20.49 9.68
C TRP A 12 -7.55 -19.87 8.69
N ALA A 13 -7.49 -20.37 7.45
CA ALA A 13 -6.71 -19.75 6.40
C ALA A 13 -7.18 -18.30 6.11
N TRP A 14 -8.50 -18.07 6.03
CA TRP A 14 -9.05 -16.71 5.85
C TRP A 14 -8.76 -15.79 7.03
N VAL A 15 -8.88 -16.29 8.26
CA VAL A 15 -8.51 -15.52 9.47
C VAL A 15 -7.03 -15.17 9.45
N ALA A 16 -6.16 -16.15 9.16
CA ALA A 16 -4.73 -15.92 9.06
C ALA A 16 -4.38 -14.89 7.97
N LEU A 17 -5.01 -15.00 6.79
CA LEU A 17 -4.84 -14.03 5.71
C LEU A 17 -5.29 -12.63 6.15
N LEU A 18 -6.44 -12.49 6.80
CA LEU A 18 -6.93 -11.22 7.30
C LEU A 18 -5.94 -10.61 8.31
N VAL A 19 -5.45 -11.41 9.26
CA VAL A 19 -4.44 -10.97 10.24
C VAL A 19 -3.17 -10.50 9.55
N LEU A 20 -2.68 -11.26 8.56
CA LEU A 20 -1.50 -10.89 7.79
C LEU A 20 -1.72 -9.58 7.03
N LEU A 21 -2.85 -9.40 6.36
CA LEU A 21 -3.17 -8.16 5.64
C LEU A 21 -3.26 -6.96 6.60
N LEU A 22 -3.91 -7.12 7.75
CA LEU A 22 -4.02 -6.06 8.77
C LEU A 22 -2.66 -5.70 9.36
N LEU A 23 -1.83 -6.69 9.70
CA LEU A 23 -0.47 -6.47 10.20
C LEU A 23 0.39 -5.78 9.12
N SER A 24 0.31 -6.24 7.88
CA SER A 24 1.05 -5.69 6.75
C SER A 24 0.64 -4.24 6.44
N ALA A 25 -0.65 -3.92 6.56
CA ALA A 25 -1.16 -2.56 6.45
C ALA A 25 -0.66 -1.71 7.63
N GLY A 26 -0.81 -2.19 8.87
CA GLY A 26 -0.36 -1.49 10.07
C GLY A 26 1.13 -1.14 10.00
N LEU A 27 1.99 -2.08 9.59
CA LEU A 27 3.43 -1.83 9.43
C LEU A 27 3.74 -0.80 8.33
N ARG A 28 2.98 -0.76 7.22
CA ARG A 28 3.19 0.22 6.15
C ARG A 28 2.79 1.63 6.55
N PHE A 29 1.75 1.78 7.36
CA PHE A 29 1.26 3.10 7.79
C PHE A 29 1.87 3.57 9.11
N TYR A 30 2.50 2.68 9.88
CA TYR A 30 3.15 3.03 11.13
C TYR A 30 4.30 4.00 10.87
N ARG A 31 4.15 5.24 11.37
CA ARG A 31 5.14 6.32 11.24
C ARG A 31 5.46 6.74 9.80
N LEU A 32 4.46 6.69 8.92
CA LEU A 32 4.59 7.07 7.50
C LEU A 32 5.18 8.49 7.30
N ASP A 33 4.93 9.40 8.22
CA ASP A 33 5.34 10.81 8.20
C ASP A 33 6.60 11.11 9.02
N ALA A 34 7.22 10.10 9.63
CA ALA A 34 8.33 10.32 10.57
C ALA A 34 9.69 10.59 9.89
N GLN A 35 9.76 10.50 8.57
CA GLN A 35 10.98 10.71 7.79
C GLN A 35 10.74 11.75 6.69
N SER A 36 11.78 12.49 6.33
CA SER A 36 11.78 13.35 5.13
C SER A 36 11.62 12.53 3.84
N PHE A 37 11.09 13.18 2.80
CA PHE A 37 10.97 12.57 1.48
C PHE A 37 12.32 12.15 0.90
N TRP A 38 12.29 11.03 0.18
CA TRP A 38 13.36 10.65 -0.73
C TRP A 38 13.34 11.54 -1.98
N ASN A 39 14.39 11.50 -2.79
CA ASN A 39 14.51 12.43 -3.92
C ASN A 39 13.36 12.29 -4.92
N ASP A 40 13.02 11.07 -5.28
CA ASP A 40 11.92 10.69 -6.17
C ASP A 40 10.54 10.93 -5.54
N GLU A 41 10.37 10.59 -4.26
CA GLU A 41 9.15 10.87 -3.50
C GLU A 41 8.86 12.38 -3.46
N GLY A 42 9.87 13.19 -3.17
CA GLY A 42 9.75 14.65 -3.09
C GLY A 42 9.44 15.29 -4.44
N ASN A 43 10.08 14.82 -5.52
CA ASN A 43 9.78 15.26 -6.88
C ASN A 43 8.32 14.95 -7.24
N THR A 44 7.85 13.75 -6.92
CA THR A 44 6.47 13.32 -7.16
C THR A 44 5.48 14.14 -6.33
N ALA A 45 5.76 14.34 -5.03
CA ALA A 45 4.92 15.15 -4.15
C ALA A 45 4.75 16.58 -4.69
N ARG A 46 5.84 17.22 -5.13
CA ARG A 46 5.81 18.58 -5.72
C ARG A 46 5.18 18.62 -7.11
N LEU A 47 5.21 17.53 -7.86
CA LEU A 47 4.56 17.43 -9.17
C LEU A 47 3.03 17.40 -9.02
N VAL A 48 2.52 16.57 -8.10
CA VAL A 48 1.07 16.37 -7.89
C VAL A 48 0.38 17.60 -7.29
N GLU A 49 1.12 18.49 -6.62
CA GLU A 49 0.62 19.80 -6.14
C GLU A 49 0.31 20.80 -7.29
N ARG A 50 0.71 20.51 -8.53
CA ARG A 50 0.58 21.43 -9.68
C ARG A 50 -0.79 21.29 -10.38
N PRO A 51 -1.21 22.31 -11.17
CA PRO A 51 -2.36 22.16 -12.07
C PRO A 51 -2.23 20.96 -13.00
N ILE A 52 -3.37 20.33 -13.32
CA ILE A 52 -3.45 19.14 -14.19
C ILE A 52 -2.58 19.25 -15.46
N PRO A 53 -2.56 20.37 -16.22
CA PRO A 53 -1.72 20.46 -17.42
C PRO A 53 -0.22 20.28 -17.13
N LEU A 54 0.25 20.76 -15.96
CA LEU A 54 1.64 20.63 -15.54
C LEU A 54 1.95 19.25 -14.96
N ILE A 55 0.98 18.56 -14.35
CA ILE A 55 1.12 17.15 -13.96
C ILE A 55 1.34 16.30 -15.21
N ILE A 56 0.49 16.47 -16.24
CA ILE A 56 0.59 15.73 -17.49
C ILE A 56 1.93 16.00 -18.17
N ALA A 57 2.34 17.26 -18.28
CA ALA A 57 3.62 17.63 -18.87
C ALA A 57 4.82 17.07 -18.09
N GLY A 58 4.76 17.06 -16.75
CA GLY A 58 5.81 16.48 -15.90
C GLY A 58 5.89 14.96 -15.97
N ALA A 59 4.74 14.28 -16.04
CA ALA A 59 4.68 12.82 -16.21
C ALA A 59 5.14 12.37 -17.60
N ALA A 60 4.89 13.18 -18.64
CA ALA A 60 5.36 12.89 -20.01
C ALA A 60 6.89 12.91 -20.16
N GLY A 61 7.60 13.54 -19.21
CA GLY A 61 9.06 13.53 -19.14
C GLY A 61 9.64 12.38 -18.30
N ASP A 62 8.80 11.51 -17.73
CA ASP A 62 9.26 10.34 -16.97
C ASP A 62 9.86 9.29 -17.90
N ILE A 63 11.02 8.75 -17.51
CA ILE A 63 11.75 7.73 -18.27
C ILE A 63 11.15 6.33 -18.04
N HIS A 64 10.36 6.16 -16.98
CA HIS A 64 9.72 4.89 -16.69
C HIS A 64 8.61 4.60 -17.71
N PRO A 65 8.49 3.35 -18.19
CA PRO A 65 7.43 2.96 -19.10
C PRO A 65 6.04 3.15 -18.45
N PRO A 66 5.01 3.51 -19.24
CA PRO A 66 3.66 3.71 -18.75
C PRO A 66 2.99 2.43 -18.26
#